data_AF-B5VVP4-F1
#
_entry.id   AF-B5VVP4-F1
#
_cell.length_a   1.000
_cell.length_b   1.000
_cell.length_c   1.000
_cell.angle_alpha   90.00
_cell.angle_beta   90.00
_cell.angle_gamma   90.00
#
_symmetry.space_group_name_H-M   'P 1'
#
loop_
_entity.id
_entity.type
_entity.pdbx_description
1 polymer ?
#
loop_
_entity_poly.entity_id
_entity_poly.type
_entity_poly.pdbx_seq_one_letter_code
_entity_poly.pdbx_strand_id
1 'polypeptide(L)'
;MRFLGLANFDTFIQPIIQGRNTIMNTTRLSRNSINPWGAIAALSLGLGFISLPFVPPVVAQEQMARTLTVSGEGIVTIPTTLTQVQLGVEVQGRTAQEVQQEAARRTSAVVELLRSRNVEKLETAGIRLNPNYNHRNNQRELIGYSATNSVTFRLKTEEVGNLLDQAVNAGATRIDGISFVAADADLTAAHKQALQLATQQAQQQADTVLDTLNLNRREIVNIQINHISSPVPRPMMRSDALASAPEASTPVIGGEQEVRASVTLQIRY
;
A
#
# COMPACT_ATOMS: atom_id res chain seq x y z
N MET A 1 -24.98 24.95 34.99
CA MET A 1 -25.47 23.79 35.77
C MET A 1 -25.83 22.66 34.80
N ARG A 2 -24.87 21.78 34.46
CA ARG A 2 -25.01 20.35 34.15
C ARG A 2 -23.74 19.84 33.45
N PHE A 3 -23.09 18.93 34.17
CA PHE A 3 -22.04 18.01 33.73
C PHE A 3 -22.60 16.92 32.81
N LEU A 4 -21.72 16.37 31.96
CA LEU A 4 -21.59 14.99 31.43
C LEU A 4 -20.44 15.09 30.40
N GLY A 5 -19.33 14.36 30.38
CA GLY A 5 -18.93 13.08 30.97
C GLY A 5 -18.44 12.16 29.85
N LEU A 6 -17.26 11.52 30.03
CA LEU A 6 -16.62 10.44 29.23
C LEU A 6 -15.72 10.90 28.05
N ALA A 7 -14.56 10.32 27.73
CA ALA A 7 -13.69 9.32 28.37
C ALA A 7 -12.33 9.27 27.62
N ASN A 8 -11.27 8.90 28.35
CA ASN A 8 -10.04 8.18 27.97
C ASN A 8 -9.19 8.64 26.77
N PHE A 9 -7.88 8.83 26.98
CA PHE A 9 -6.88 7.79 26.66
C PHE A 9 -5.47 8.19 27.12
N ASP A 10 -4.75 7.18 27.59
CA ASP A 10 -3.38 7.16 28.07
C ASP A 10 -2.38 7.99 27.24
N THR A 11 -1.51 8.71 27.93
CA THR A 11 -0.20 9.09 27.38
C THR A 11 0.83 8.98 28.51
N PHE A 12 1.36 7.77 28.68
CA PHE A 12 2.52 7.53 29.55
C PHE A 12 3.79 7.88 28.78
N ILE A 13 4.33 9.06 29.07
CA ILE A 13 5.69 9.47 28.73
C ILE A 13 6.64 8.85 29.77
N GLN A 14 7.56 7.99 29.34
CA GLN A 14 8.68 7.52 30.15
C GLN A 14 9.85 8.50 30.04
N PRO A 15 10.44 8.96 31.16
CA PRO A 15 11.79 9.49 31.13
C PRO A 15 12.77 8.70 32.01
N ILE A 16 13.92 8.45 31.39
CA ILE A 16 15.27 8.76 31.90
C ILE A 16 15.80 7.93 33.09
N ILE A 17 16.83 7.15 32.74
CA ILE A 17 17.81 6.50 33.61
C ILE A 17 18.64 7.54 34.36
N GLN A 18 18.60 7.49 35.70
CA GLN A 18 19.70 7.76 36.65
C GLN A 18 19.39 6.89 37.90
N GLY A 19 20.29 6.09 38.46
CA GLY A 19 21.65 6.41 38.87
C GLY A 19 21.65 6.74 40.36
N ARG A 20 21.97 5.76 41.23
CA ARG A 20 22.81 5.93 42.45
C ARG A 20 22.75 4.72 43.40
N ASN A 21 23.96 4.32 43.81
CA ASN A 21 24.29 3.52 44.98
C ASN A 21 23.59 4.01 46.27
N THR A 22 23.38 3.12 47.24
CA THR A 22 23.83 3.25 48.65
C THR A 22 23.29 2.07 49.50
N ILE A 23 24.23 1.21 49.95
CA ILE A 23 24.39 0.63 51.31
C ILE A 23 23.20 0.73 52.29
N MET A 24 22.79 -0.39 52.90
CA MET A 24 22.82 -0.53 54.37
C MET A 24 22.47 -1.94 54.87
N ASN A 25 23.38 -2.45 55.68
CA ASN A 25 23.24 -3.48 56.71
C ASN A 25 22.17 -3.06 57.75
N THR A 26 21.47 -4.02 58.38
CA THR A 26 21.43 -4.23 59.86
C THR A 26 20.40 -5.30 60.27
N THR A 27 20.92 -6.48 60.61
CA THR A 27 20.85 -7.18 61.91
C THR A 27 19.62 -7.12 62.82
N ARG A 28 19.36 -8.32 63.40
CA ARG A 28 18.75 -8.67 64.72
C ARG A 28 17.29 -9.11 64.65
N LEU A 29 16.81 -10.13 65.36
CA LEU A 29 17.31 -11.17 66.28
C LEU A 29 16.12 -12.15 66.35
N SER A 30 16.29 -13.45 66.51
CA SER A 30 16.20 -14.04 67.85
C SER A 30 16.41 -15.54 67.75
N ARG A 31 16.99 -16.06 68.82
CA ARG A 31 17.75 -17.28 68.97
C ARG A 31 17.05 -18.11 70.05
N ASN A 32 16.81 -19.39 69.80
CA ASN A 32 16.78 -20.46 70.81
C ASN A 32 16.62 -21.78 70.03
N SER A 33 17.66 -22.57 69.73
CA SER A 33 18.57 -23.35 70.59
C SER A 33 17.86 -24.38 71.47
N ILE A 34 17.71 -25.60 70.95
CA ILE A 34 17.81 -26.83 71.74
C ILE A 34 18.47 -27.89 70.85
N ASN A 35 19.55 -28.47 71.36
CA ASN A 35 20.48 -29.37 70.68
C ASN A 35 20.06 -30.85 70.83
N PRO A 36 20.75 -31.77 70.13
CA PRO A 36 20.24 -33.06 69.68
C PRO A 36 20.64 -34.24 70.59
N TRP A 37 19.94 -35.37 70.44
CA TRP A 37 20.30 -36.78 70.72
C TRP A 37 19.29 -37.53 71.60
N GLY A 38 18.96 -38.75 71.15
CA GLY A 38 18.19 -39.76 71.87
C GLY A 38 16.81 -40.01 71.23
N ALA A 39 16.70 -40.83 70.18
CA ALA A 39 16.36 -42.27 70.27
C ALA A 39 14.85 -42.47 70.55
N ILE A 40 14.04 -43.35 69.95
CA ILE A 40 14.20 -44.66 69.30
C ILE A 40 13.00 -44.87 68.34
N ALA A 41 13.26 -45.68 67.32
CA ALA A 41 12.36 -46.37 66.39
C ALA A 41 10.89 -46.64 66.79
N ALA A 42 9.99 -46.47 65.81
CA ALA A 42 8.84 -47.35 65.60
C ALA A 42 8.38 -47.32 64.13
N LEU A 43 8.22 -48.52 63.55
CA LEU A 43 7.81 -48.84 62.18
C LEU A 43 6.51 -48.15 61.71
N SER A 44 6.45 -47.75 60.43
CA SER A 44 5.28 -48.00 59.56
C SER A 44 5.56 -47.71 58.07
N LEU A 45 5.61 -48.81 57.30
CA LEU A 45 5.18 -49.03 55.91
C LEU A 45 4.76 -47.82 55.06
N GLY A 46 5.42 -47.65 53.90
CA GLY A 46 4.92 -46.77 52.82
C GLY A 46 5.89 -46.46 51.68
N LEU A 47 6.57 -47.47 51.13
CA LEU A 47 7.32 -47.35 49.87
C LEU A 47 6.32 -47.27 48.71
N GLY A 48 6.15 -46.07 48.15
CA GLY A 48 5.39 -45.82 46.93
C GLY A 48 6.10 -44.79 46.06
N PHE A 49 7.25 -45.17 45.50
CA PHE A 49 7.85 -44.41 44.39
C PHE A 49 6.93 -44.52 43.19
N ILE A 50 6.11 -43.49 42.94
CA ILE A 50 5.36 -43.35 41.70
C ILE A 50 6.38 -43.05 40.59
N SER A 51 6.79 -44.10 39.88
CA SER A 51 7.59 -43.97 38.66
C SER A 51 6.67 -43.47 37.56
N LEU A 52 6.72 -42.16 37.26
CA LEU A 52 6.15 -41.64 36.03
C LEU A 52 7.01 -42.16 34.86
N PRO A 53 6.46 -42.91 33.90
CA PRO A 53 7.19 -43.25 32.69
C PRO A 53 7.59 -41.97 31.97
N PHE A 54 8.90 -41.74 31.85
CA PHE A 54 9.47 -40.70 31.00
C PHE A 54 9.20 -41.08 29.55
N VAL A 55 8.12 -40.54 28.97
CA VAL A 55 7.87 -40.66 27.53
C VAL A 55 8.78 -39.65 26.85
N PRO A 56 9.80 -40.06 26.07
CA PRO A 56 10.59 -39.10 25.32
C PRO A 56 9.66 -38.35 24.35
N PRO A 57 9.88 -37.04 24.12
CA PRO A 57 9.12 -36.33 23.10
C PRO A 57 9.35 -37.05 21.77
N VAL A 58 8.27 -37.60 21.20
CA VAL A 58 8.26 -37.98 19.79
C VAL A 58 8.49 -36.69 19.02
N VAL A 59 9.72 -36.50 18.57
CA VAL A 59 10.00 -35.54 17.52
C VAL A 59 9.27 -36.08 16.31
N ALA A 60 8.16 -35.44 15.94
CA ALA A 60 7.46 -35.76 14.71
C ALA A 60 8.47 -35.65 13.57
N GLN A 61 8.90 -36.79 13.06
CA GLN A 61 9.83 -36.85 11.94
C GLN A 61 9.06 -36.27 10.75
N GLU A 62 9.43 -35.07 10.29
CA GLU A 62 8.87 -34.46 9.09
C GLU A 62 9.01 -35.49 7.96
N GLN A 63 7.91 -36.17 7.68
CA GLN A 63 7.84 -37.13 6.60
C GLN A 63 8.16 -36.34 5.35
N MET A 64 9.33 -36.59 4.74
CA MET A 64 9.79 -35.89 3.54
C MET A 64 8.70 -35.96 2.49
N ALA A 65 7.90 -34.90 2.37
CA ALA A 65 6.71 -34.91 1.55
C ALA A 65 7.18 -34.86 0.09
N ARG A 66 6.88 -35.93 -0.66
CA ARG A 66 7.07 -35.96 -2.12
C ARG A 66 6.17 -34.91 -2.72
N THR A 67 6.76 -33.75 -3.03
CA THR A 67 6.05 -32.61 -3.55
C THR A 67 6.80 -32.00 -4.73
N LEU A 68 6.04 -31.52 -5.69
CA LEU A 68 6.50 -30.78 -6.86
C LEU A 68 6.01 -29.35 -6.72
N THR A 69 6.93 -28.41 -6.79
CA THR A 69 6.61 -26.97 -6.81
C THR A 69 6.74 -26.45 -8.23
N VAL A 70 5.68 -25.85 -8.76
CA VAL A 70 5.62 -25.26 -10.11
C VAL A 70 5.06 -23.85 -10.04
N SER A 71 5.45 -23.01 -11.01
CA SER A 71 4.97 -21.64 -11.12
C SER A 71 4.47 -21.36 -12.53
N GLY A 72 3.30 -20.73 -12.62
CA GLY A 72 2.72 -20.27 -13.88
C GLY A 72 2.48 -18.77 -13.87
N GLU A 73 2.47 -18.17 -15.05
CA GLU A 73 2.34 -16.75 -15.28
C GLU A 73 1.25 -16.47 -16.32
N GLY A 74 0.26 -15.67 -15.94
CA GLY A 74 -0.79 -15.23 -16.84
C GLY A 74 -0.59 -13.76 -17.19
N ILE A 75 -0.62 -13.46 -18.48
CA ILE A 75 -0.49 -12.11 -19.01
C ILE A 75 -1.72 -11.80 -19.85
N VAL A 76 -2.36 -10.66 -19.59
CA VAL A 76 -3.51 -10.16 -20.35
C VAL A 76 -3.27 -8.70 -20.69
N THR A 77 -3.43 -8.36 -21.96
CA THR A 77 -3.29 -6.98 -22.46
C THR A 77 -4.67 -6.37 -22.69
N ILE A 78 -4.90 -5.18 -22.16
CA ILE A 78 -6.17 -4.45 -22.29
C ILE A 78 -5.96 -3.01 -22.77
N PRO A 79 -6.92 -2.42 -23.50
CA PRO A 79 -6.81 -1.03 -23.96
C PRO A 79 -6.96 -0.03 -22.80
N THR A 80 -6.26 1.10 -22.90
CA THR A 80 -6.40 2.22 -21.94
C THR A 80 -7.36 3.27 -22.48
N THR A 81 -8.63 3.09 -22.18
CA THR A 81 -9.74 3.91 -22.71
C THR A 81 -9.97 5.19 -21.90
N LEU A 82 -9.45 5.26 -20.68
CA LEU A 82 -9.56 6.42 -19.80
C LEU A 82 -8.23 7.17 -19.70
N THR A 83 -8.33 8.44 -19.41
CA THR A 83 -7.21 9.31 -19.10
C THR A 83 -7.39 9.88 -17.70
N GLN A 84 -6.39 9.66 -16.85
CA GLN A 84 -6.28 10.31 -15.55
C GLN A 84 -5.46 11.60 -15.70
N VAL A 85 -6.07 12.71 -15.32
CA VAL A 85 -5.52 14.06 -15.45
C VAL A 85 -5.34 14.66 -14.06
N GLN A 86 -4.19 15.27 -13.82
CA GLN A 86 -3.96 16.16 -12.69
C GLN A 86 -3.87 17.60 -13.18
N LEU A 87 -4.78 18.44 -12.71
CA LEU A 87 -4.94 19.82 -13.11
C LEU A 87 -4.72 20.75 -11.92
N GLY A 88 -4.07 21.89 -12.16
CA GLY A 88 -3.71 22.86 -11.14
C GLY A 88 -4.24 24.27 -11.44
N VAL A 89 -4.64 24.95 -10.37
CA VAL A 89 -4.89 26.39 -10.32
C VAL A 89 -3.77 27.01 -9.50
N GLU A 90 -2.96 27.84 -10.14
CA GLU A 90 -1.94 28.65 -9.48
C GLU A 90 -2.31 30.13 -9.54
N VAL A 91 -2.25 30.79 -8.38
CA VAL A 91 -2.50 32.22 -8.21
C VAL A 91 -1.36 32.84 -7.42
N GLN A 92 -0.98 34.06 -7.80
CA GLN A 92 0.05 34.84 -7.11
C GLN A 92 -0.50 36.22 -6.77
N GLY A 93 -0.01 36.81 -5.68
CA GLY A 93 -0.52 38.09 -5.19
C GLY A 93 0.26 38.62 -3.99
N ARG A 94 -0.15 39.77 -3.47
CA ARG A 94 0.61 40.49 -2.42
C ARG A 94 0.37 39.92 -1.02
N THR A 95 -0.85 39.47 -0.75
CA THR A 95 -1.23 38.95 0.57
C THR A 95 -1.66 37.49 0.50
N ALA A 96 -1.38 36.75 1.56
CA ALA A 96 -1.80 35.36 1.69
C ALA A 96 -3.32 35.19 1.55
N GLN A 97 -4.10 36.09 2.14
CA GLN A 97 -5.56 36.03 2.14
C GLN A 97 -6.15 36.22 0.74
N GLU A 98 -5.71 37.24 0.00
CA GLU A 98 -6.13 37.51 -1.37
C GLU A 98 -5.84 36.30 -2.27
N VAL A 99 -4.60 35.79 -2.20
CA VAL A 99 -4.13 34.67 -3.02
C VAL A 99 -4.93 33.40 -2.73
N GLN A 100 -5.17 33.09 -1.45
CA GLN A 100 -5.94 31.92 -1.06
C GLN A 100 -7.40 32.02 -1.50
N GLN A 101 -8.04 33.19 -1.34
CA GLN A 101 -9.44 33.40 -1.74
C GLN A 101 -9.62 33.28 -3.26
N GLU A 102 -8.73 33.87 -4.04
CA GLU A 102 -8.80 33.79 -5.49
C GLU A 102 -8.49 32.39 -6.01
N ALA A 103 -7.50 31.69 -5.42
CA ALA A 103 -7.24 30.29 -5.74
C ALA A 103 -8.45 29.40 -5.43
N ALA A 104 -9.12 29.60 -4.28
CA ALA A 104 -10.33 28.88 -3.93
C ALA A 104 -11.47 29.15 -4.92
N ARG A 105 -11.71 30.41 -5.29
CA ARG A 105 -12.76 30.80 -6.25
C ARG A 105 -12.57 30.15 -7.61
N ARG A 106 -11.35 30.23 -8.17
CA ARG A 106 -11.02 29.60 -9.47
C ARG A 106 -11.10 28.08 -9.41
N THR A 107 -10.62 27.48 -8.32
CA THR A 107 -10.70 26.02 -8.16
C THR A 107 -12.14 25.55 -8.08
N SER A 108 -13.01 26.26 -7.36
CA SER A 108 -14.44 25.94 -7.31
C SER A 108 -15.09 25.97 -8.69
N ALA A 109 -14.80 26.99 -9.51
CA ALA A 109 -15.31 27.07 -10.88
C ALA A 109 -14.83 25.89 -11.75
N VAL A 110 -13.55 25.51 -11.63
CA VAL A 110 -13.00 24.34 -12.30
C VAL A 110 -13.68 23.05 -11.82
N VAL A 111 -13.85 22.86 -10.52
CA VAL A 111 -14.52 21.67 -9.95
C VAL A 111 -15.98 21.58 -10.38
N GLU A 112 -16.71 22.69 -10.44
CA GLU A 112 -18.08 22.73 -10.95
C GLU A 112 -18.16 22.34 -12.42
N LEU A 113 -17.26 22.87 -13.26
CA LEU A 113 -17.15 22.45 -14.65
C LEU A 113 -16.88 20.94 -14.75
N LEU A 114 -15.89 20.42 -14.03
CA LEU A 114 -15.54 19.00 -14.05
C LEU A 114 -16.73 18.12 -13.62
N ARG A 115 -17.48 18.51 -12.58
CA ARG A 115 -18.71 17.80 -12.17
C ARG A 115 -19.78 17.83 -13.24
N SER A 116 -19.99 18.97 -13.90
CA SER A 116 -20.98 19.10 -14.99
C SER A 116 -20.68 18.18 -16.18
N ARG A 117 -19.43 17.74 -16.31
CA ARG A 117 -18.94 16.85 -17.35
C ARG A 117 -18.91 15.39 -16.92
N ASN A 118 -19.43 15.07 -15.73
CA ASN A 118 -19.54 13.72 -15.19
C ASN A 118 -18.20 12.97 -15.15
N VAL A 119 -17.10 13.66 -14.83
CA VAL A 119 -15.80 13.03 -14.68
C VAL A 119 -15.81 12.03 -13.52
N GLU A 120 -15.02 10.97 -13.65
CA GLU A 120 -14.84 9.95 -12.61
C GLU A 120 -13.69 10.33 -11.67
N LYS A 121 -13.70 9.77 -10.45
CA LYS A 121 -12.59 9.90 -9.46
C LYS A 121 -12.11 11.36 -9.26
N LEU A 122 -13.05 12.31 -9.21
CA LEU A 122 -12.74 13.71 -8.97
C LEU A 122 -12.34 13.93 -7.51
N GLU A 123 -11.05 14.22 -7.30
CA GLU A 123 -10.45 14.34 -5.97
C GLU A 123 -9.50 15.54 -5.91
N THR A 124 -9.36 16.13 -4.72
CA THR A 124 -8.33 17.16 -4.48
C THR A 124 -6.97 16.50 -4.29
N ALA A 125 -6.03 16.77 -5.19
CA ALA A 125 -4.67 16.22 -5.14
C ALA A 125 -3.76 16.99 -4.18
N GLY A 126 -4.03 18.28 -3.93
CA GLY A 126 -3.29 19.04 -2.93
C GLY A 126 -3.53 20.54 -2.98
N ILE A 127 -3.40 21.17 -1.81
CA ILE A 127 -3.51 22.63 -1.62
C ILE A 127 -2.22 23.11 -0.97
N ARG A 128 -1.60 24.15 -1.53
CA ARG A 128 -0.37 24.76 -1.02
C ARG A 128 -0.48 26.28 -1.08
N LEU A 129 0.10 26.95 -0.09
CA LEU A 129 0.26 28.40 -0.03
C LEU A 129 1.67 28.68 0.46
N ASN A 130 2.49 29.32 -0.37
CA ASN A 130 3.89 29.59 -0.09
C ASN A 130 4.17 31.10 -0.15
N PRO A 131 4.96 31.65 0.78
CA PRO A 131 5.50 32.99 0.62
C PRO A 131 6.57 32.98 -0.49
N ASN A 132 6.56 34.04 -1.30
CA ASN A 132 7.57 34.29 -2.32
C ASN A 132 8.56 35.33 -1.77
N TYR A 133 9.85 35.01 -1.76
CA TYR A 133 10.90 35.90 -1.29
C TYR A 133 11.83 36.32 -2.42
N ASN A 134 12.26 37.57 -2.39
CA ASN A 134 13.38 38.05 -3.17
C ASN A 134 14.65 38.00 -2.31
N HIS A 135 15.71 37.45 -2.88
CA HIS A 135 17.01 37.34 -2.23
C HIS A 135 17.98 38.28 -2.94
N ARG A 136 18.17 39.48 -2.37
CA ARG A 136 19.16 40.47 -2.86
C ARG A 136 20.05 40.90 -1.70
N ASN A 137 21.34 41.07 -1.97
CA ASN A 137 22.33 41.59 -1.01
C ASN A 137 22.31 40.91 0.37
N ASN A 138 22.19 39.57 0.39
CA ASN A 138 22.10 38.78 1.63
C ASN A 138 20.89 39.09 2.53
N GLN A 139 19.87 39.77 2.01
CA GLN A 139 18.61 40.06 2.69
C GLN A 139 17.46 39.28 2.04
N ARG A 140 16.53 38.80 2.88
CA ARG A 140 15.31 38.09 2.46
C ARG A 140 14.13 39.03 2.56
N GLU A 141 13.64 39.50 1.42
CA GLU A 141 12.49 40.39 1.34
C GLU A 141 11.25 39.62 0.87
N LEU A 142 10.13 39.72 1.59
CA LEU A 142 8.86 39.11 1.18
C LEU A 142 8.27 39.93 0.02
N ILE A 143 8.09 39.31 -1.13
CA ILE A 143 7.54 39.97 -2.33
C ILE A 143 6.09 39.59 -2.63
N GLY A 144 5.57 38.54 -1.98
CA GLY A 144 4.18 38.14 -2.12
C GLY A 144 3.96 36.70 -1.71
N TYR A 145 2.89 36.10 -2.21
CA TYR A 145 2.49 34.72 -1.97
C TYR A 145 2.07 34.05 -3.27
N SER A 146 2.23 32.73 -3.32
CA SER A 146 1.72 31.86 -4.37
C SER A 146 0.86 30.77 -3.73
N ALA A 147 -0.35 30.54 -4.25
CA ALA A 147 -1.16 29.38 -3.90
C ALA A 147 -1.30 28.47 -5.10
N THR A 148 -1.23 27.17 -4.85
CA THR A 148 -1.50 26.13 -5.82
C THR A 148 -2.56 25.20 -5.25
N ASN A 149 -3.65 25.01 -5.99
CA ASN A 149 -4.63 23.99 -5.69
C ASN A 149 -4.71 23.04 -6.88
N SER A 150 -4.67 21.74 -6.63
CA SER A 150 -4.65 20.73 -7.68
C SER A 150 -5.74 19.70 -7.44
N VAL A 151 -6.35 19.26 -8.54
CA VAL A 151 -7.39 18.24 -8.58
C VAL A 151 -6.99 17.14 -9.55
N THR A 152 -7.37 15.91 -9.25
CA THR A 152 -7.23 14.76 -10.15
C THR A 152 -8.62 14.28 -10.57
N PHE A 153 -8.75 13.81 -11.80
CA PHE A 153 -9.97 13.20 -12.31
C PHE A 153 -9.66 12.20 -13.41
N ARG A 154 -10.65 11.39 -13.78
CA ARG A 154 -10.63 10.48 -14.92
C ARG A 154 -11.76 10.79 -15.89
N LEU A 155 -11.48 10.70 -17.17
CA LEU A 155 -12.48 10.82 -18.23
C LEU A 155 -12.07 9.94 -19.41
N LYS A 156 -13.02 9.64 -20.30
CA LYS A 156 -12.72 9.03 -21.59
C LYS A 156 -11.68 9.86 -22.33
N THR A 157 -10.69 9.16 -22.87
CA THR A 157 -9.53 9.75 -23.54
C THR A 157 -9.91 10.69 -24.68
N GLU A 158 -10.93 10.34 -25.46
CA GLU A 158 -11.45 11.14 -26.58
C GLU A 158 -12.09 12.48 -26.15
N GLU A 159 -12.54 12.60 -24.90
CA GLU A 159 -13.23 13.79 -24.40
C GLU A 159 -12.30 14.75 -23.65
N VAL A 160 -11.09 14.31 -23.29
CA VAL A 160 -10.16 15.08 -22.45
C VAL A 160 -9.72 16.38 -23.10
N GLY A 161 -9.40 16.40 -24.39
CA GLY A 161 -8.91 17.60 -25.08
C GLY A 161 -9.85 18.79 -24.91
N ASN A 162 -11.13 18.60 -25.24
CA ASN A 162 -12.16 19.64 -25.10
C ASN A 162 -12.40 20.04 -23.64
N LEU A 163 -12.32 19.09 -22.70
CA LEU A 163 -12.46 19.40 -21.28
C LEU A 163 -11.30 20.25 -20.75
N LEU A 164 -10.07 20.00 -21.19
CA LEU A 164 -8.90 20.78 -20.80
C LEU A 164 -9.03 22.24 -21.25
N ASP A 165 -9.45 22.48 -22.50
CA ASP A 165 -9.64 23.83 -23.03
C ASP A 165 -10.68 24.61 -22.20
N GLN A 166 -11.79 23.96 -21.85
CA GLN A 166 -12.82 24.55 -21.00
C GLN A 166 -12.32 24.79 -19.57
N ALA A 167 -11.49 23.89 -19.03
CA ALA A 167 -10.94 24.03 -17.70
C ALA A 167 -9.95 25.21 -17.60
N VAL A 168 -9.16 25.46 -18.65
CA VAL A 168 -8.34 26.67 -18.76
C VAL A 168 -9.22 27.92 -18.75
N ASN A 169 -10.31 27.93 -19.55
CA ASN A 169 -11.27 29.03 -19.56
C ASN A 169 -11.96 29.25 -18.20
N ALA A 170 -12.16 28.18 -17.42
CA ALA A 170 -12.75 28.24 -16.08
C ALA A 170 -11.75 28.68 -14.98
N GLY A 171 -10.44 28.74 -15.28
CA GLY A 171 -9.42 29.27 -14.37
C GLY A 171 -8.29 28.31 -14.00
N ALA A 172 -8.23 27.12 -14.60
CA ALA A 172 -7.05 26.27 -14.50
C ALA A 172 -5.85 26.92 -15.21
N THR A 173 -4.67 26.85 -14.61
CA THR A 173 -3.45 27.46 -15.16
C THR A 173 -2.31 26.47 -15.34
N ARG A 174 -2.49 25.22 -14.89
CA ARG A 174 -1.48 24.17 -14.93
C ARG A 174 -2.10 22.82 -15.27
N ILE A 175 -1.38 22.05 -16.08
CA ILE A 175 -1.60 20.61 -16.27
C ILE A 175 -0.38 19.93 -15.67
N ASP A 176 -0.54 19.34 -14.49
CA ASP A 176 0.57 18.78 -13.72
C ASP A 176 0.90 17.34 -14.17
N GLY A 177 -0.06 16.62 -14.77
CA GLY A 177 0.17 15.28 -15.29
C GLY A 177 -1.00 14.71 -16.09
N ILE A 178 -0.67 13.87 -17.07
CA ILE A 178 -1.63 13.10 -17.87
C ILE A 178 -1.11 11.66 -17.92
N SER A 179 -1.97 10.70 -17.62
CA SER A 179 -1.67 9.28 -17.71
C SER A 179 -2.87 8.52 -18.26
N PHE A 180 -2.61 7.48 -19.04
CA PHE A 180 -3.65 6.63 -19.62
C PHE A 180 -3.88 5.43 -18.71
N VAL A 181 -5.14 5.08 -18.47
CA VAL A 181 -5.51 3.99 -17.59
C VAL A 181 -6.63 3.17 -18.24
N ALA A 182 -6.61 1.86 -18.02
CA ALA A 182 -7.75 1.02 -18.35
C ALA A 182 -8.92 1.29 -17.40
N ALA A 183 -10.14 0.97 -17.82
CA ALA A 183 -11.31 1.07 -16.97
C ALA A 183 -11.21 0.09 -15.80
N ASP A 184 -11.72 0.47 -14.62
CA ASP A 184 -11.66 -0.38 -13.41
C ASP A 184 -12.33 -1.75 -13.64
N ALA A 185 -13.39 -1.80 -14.47
CA ALA A 185 -14.07 -3.04 -14.86
C ALA A 185 -13.18 -3.95 -15.74
N ASP A 186 -12.50 -3.38 -16.73
CA ASP A 186 -11.60 -4.12 -17.63
C ASP A 186 -10.37 -4.63 -16.88
N LEU A 187 -9.83 -3.83 -15.95
CA LEU A 187 -8.76 -4.25 -15.05
C LEU A 187 -9.20 -5.44 -14.20
N THR A 188 -10.39 -5.38 -13.60
CA THR A 188 -10.92 -6.48 -12.78
C THR A 188 -11.11 -7.76 -13.59
N ALA A 189 -11.63 -7.64 -14.82
CA ALA A 189 -11.80 -8.77 -15.73
C ALA A 189 -10.44 -9.37 -16.15
N ALA A 190 -9.49 -8.52 -16.52
CA ALA A 190 -8.14 -8.92 -16.89
C ALA A 190 -7.39 -9.59 -15.73
N HIS A 191 -7.54 -9.10 -14.49
CA HIS A 191 -6.96 -9.73 -13.29
C HIS A 191 -7.44 -11.16 -13.12
N LYS A 192 -8.76 -11.38 -13.25
CA LYS A 192 -9.36 -12.71 -13.18
C LYS A 192 -8.83 -13.63 -14.28
N GLN A 193 -8.76 -13.13 -15.51
CA GLN A 193 -8.27 -13.90 -16.64
C GLN A 193 -6.77 -14.24 -16.51
N ALA A 194 -5.94 -13.29 -16.07
CA ALA A 194 -4.53 -13.52 -15.81
C ALA A 194 -4.33 -14.60 -14.73
N LEU A 195 -5.10 -14.59 -13.65
CA LEU A 195 -5.04 -15.65 -12.63
C LEU A 195 -5.44 -17.02 -13.18
N GLN A 196 -6.45 -17.09 -14.04
CA GLN A 196 -6.86 -18.34 -14.70
C GLN A 196 -5.74 -18.89 -15.58
N LEU A 197 -5.11 -18.03 -16.40
CA LEU A 197 -3.99 -18.40 -17.27
C LEU A 197 -2.77 -18.86 -16.45
N ALA A 198 -2.41 -18.13 -15.40
CA ALA A 198 -1.30 -18.49 -14.51
C ALA A 198 -1.52 -19.87 -13.88
N THR A 199 -2.75 -20.11 -13.40
CA THR A 199 -3.12 -21.39 -12.77
C THR A 199 -3.10 -22.54 -13.79
N GLN A 200 -3.58 -22.32 -15.01
CA GLN A 200 -3.55 -23.32 -16.07
C GLN A 200 -2.12 -23.66 -16.49
N GLN A 201 -1.26 -22.67 -16.67
CA GLN A 201 0.14 -22.88 -17.03
C GLN A 201 0.90 -23.64 -15.92
N ALA A 202 0.69 -23.30 -14.64
CA ALA A 202 1.30 -24.01 -13.52
C ALA A 202 0.89 -25.50 -13.53
N GLN A 203 -0.39 -25.79 -13.78
CA GLN A 203 -0.88 -27.17 -13.89
C GLN A 203 -0.26 -27.92 -15.07
N GLN A 204 -0.22 -27.30 -16.27
CA GLN A 204 0.40 -27.91 -17.45
C GLN A 204 1.89 -28.23 -17.24
N GLN A 205 2.62 -27.34 -16.55
CA GLN A 205 4.02 -27.61 -16.19
C GLN A 205 4.14 -28.80 -15.23
N ALA A 206 3.27 -28.88 -14.21
CA ALA A 206 3.28 -30.00 -13.29
C ALA A 206 3.00 -31.33 -14.01
N ASP A 207 1.97 -31.35 -14.85
CA ASP A 207 1.58 -32.54 -15.61
C ASP A 207 2.75 -32.97 -16.52
N THR A 208 3.38 -32.03 -17.24
CA THR A 208 4.56 -32.30 -18.08
C THR A 208 5.72 -32.93 -17.29
N VAL A 209 6.06 -32.37 -16.12
CA VAL A 209 7.19 -32.86 -15.31
C VAL A 209 6.88 -34.24 -14.71
N LEU A 210 5.67 -34.44 -14.19
CA LEU A 210 5.28 -35.71 -13.58
C LEU A 210 5.18 -36.83 -14.61
N ASP A 211 4.58 -36.57 -15.77
CA ASP A 211 4.47 -37.53 -16.87
C ASP A 211 5.86 -37.96 -17.37
N THR A 212 6.79 -37.01 -17.55
CA THR A 212 8.18 -37.29 -17.96
C THR A 212 8.89 -38.20 -16.96
N LEU A 213 8.59 -38.05 -15.67
CA LEU A 213 9.18 -38.84 -14.59
C LEU A 213 8.41 -40.14 -14.30
N ASN A 214 7.33 -40.43 -15.03
CA ASN A 214 6.39 -41.53 -14.76
C ASN A 214 5.83 -41.49 -13.32
N LEU A 215 5.55 -40.29 -12.82
CA LEU A 215 4.96 -40.04 -11.51
C LEU A 215 3.51 -39.60 -11.68
N ASN A 216 2.65 -39.92 -10.70
CA ASN A 216 1.23 -39.57 -10.77
C ASN A 216 0.91 -38.36 -9.90
N ARG A 217 0.22 -37.38 -10.47
CA ARG A 217 -0.31 -36.22 -9.73
C ARG A 217 -1.36 -36.66 -8.71
N ARG A 218 -1.26 -36.17 -7.47
CA ARG A 218 -2.29 -36.31 -6.43
C ARG A 218 -2.96 -34.96 -6.16
N GLU A 219 -2.98 -34.54 -4.90
CA GLU A 219 -3.63 -33.32 -4.46
C GLU A 219 -2.68 -32.10 -4.50
N ILE A 220 -3.28 -30.92 -4.67
CA ILE A 220 -2.58 -29.65 -4.48
C ILE A 220 -2.54 -29.40 -2.96
N VAL A 221 -1.33 -29.35 -2.38
CA VAL A 221 -1.14 -29.20 -0.93
C VAL A 221 -0.92 -27.75 -0.51
N ASN A 222 -0.50 -26.88 -1.44
CA ASN A 222 -0.38 -25.46 -1.20
C ASN A 222 -0.60 -24.66 -2.51
N ILE A 223 -1.23 -23.49 -2.38
CA ILE A 223 -1.44 -22.53 -3.47
C ILE A 223 -0.96 -21.18 -3.00
N GLN A 224 -0.01 -20.60 -3.72
CA GLN A 224 0.50 -19.27 -3.47
C GLN A 224 0.21 -18.37 -4.67
N ILE A 225 -0.57 -17.31 -4.46
CA ILE A 225 -0.81 -16.29 -5.48
C ILE A 225 0.28 -15.24 -5.33
N ASN A 226 1.27 -15.31 -6.22
CA ASN A 226 2.48 -14.52 -6.18
C ASN A 226 2.30 -13.28 -7.08
N HIS A 227 1.77 -12.22 -6.49
CA HIS A 227 1.71 -10.88 -7.07
C HIS A 227 0.75 -10.72 -8.28
N ILE A 228 -0.15 -9.74 -8.19
CA ILE A 228 -0.91 -9.23 -9.32
C ILE A 228 -0.37 -7.82 -9.57
N SER A 229 0.23 -7.62 -10.74
CA SER A 229 0.74 -6.30 -11.12
C SER A 229 0.03 -5.80 -12.36
N SER A 230 -0.23 -4.49 -12.36
CA SER A 230 -0.76 -3.77 -13.51
C SER A 230 0.00 -2.45 -13.59
N PRO A 231 1.27 -2.48 -14.03
CA PRO A 231 2.07 -1.27 -14.12
C PRO A 231 1.34 -0.24 -15.00
N VAL A 232 1.40 1.03 -14.58
CA VAL A 232 0.80 2.13 -15.32
C VAL A 232 1.43 2.18 -16.73
N PRO A 233 0.65 2.29 -17.81
CA PRO A 233 1.17 2.36 -19.16
C PRO A 233 2.23 3.44 -19.29
N ARG A 234 3.41 3.07 -19.77
CA ARG A 234 4.44 4.05 -20.13
C ARG A 234 4.15 4.55 -21.54
N PRO A 235 4.18 5.86 -21.80
CA PRO A 235 4.01 6.38 -23.15
C PRO A 235 5.12 5.79 -24.04
N MET A 236 4.73 4.95 -25.00
CA MET A 236 5.62 4.55 -26.09
C MET A 236 5.90 5.80 -26.92
N MET A 237 7.15 6.26 -26.93
CA MET A 237 7.60 7.27 -27.89
C MET A 237 7.39 6.71 -29.29
N ARG A 238 6.35 7.16 -30.00
CA ARG A 238 6.29 7.01 -31.45
C ARG A 238 7.44 7.85 -32.01
N SER A 239 8.43 7.17 -32.58
CA SER A 239 9.41 7.80 -33.47
C SER A 239 8.66 8.41 -34.65
N ASP A 240 8.58 9.74 -34.67
CA ASP A 240 8.39 10.64 -35.81
C ASP A 240 7.57 10.09 -36.99
N ALA A 241 6.24 10.28 -36.95
CA ALA A 241 5.38 10.17 -38.14
C ALA A 241 4.09 11.02 -38.06
N LEU A 242 4.10 12.17 -37.36
CA LEU A 242 2.92 13.02 -37.19
C LEU A 242 3.21 14.52 -37.40
N ALA A 243 4.11 14.85 -38.32
CA ALA A 243 4.49 16.23 -38.63
C ALA A 243 3.57 16.95 -39.64
N SER A 244 2.32 16.50 -39.85
CA SER A 244 1.40 17.18 -40.78
C SER A 244 -0.07 16.92 -40.45
N ALA A 245 -0.63 17.67 -39.50
CA ALA A 245 -2.07 17.88 -39.39
C ALA A 245 -2.35 19.35 -39.00
N PRO A 246 -3.33 20.03 -39.63
CA PRO A 246 -3.71 21.39 -39.29
C PRO A 246 -4.53 21.46 -37.98
N GLU A 247 -4.69 22.69 -37.49
CA GLU A 247 -5.10 23.12 -36.14
C GLU A 247 -6.24 22.38 -35.39
N ALA A 248 -6.13 22.47 -34.06
CA ALA A 248 -7.19 22.45 -33.03
C ALA A 248 -7.64 21.09 -32.46
N SER A 249 -6.74 20.44 -31.72
CA SER A 249 -6.92 19.84 -30.39
C SER A 249 -5.68 18.99 -30.12
N THR A 250 -5.17 18.97 -28.88
CA THR A 250 -4.05 18.07 -28.55
C THR A 250 -4.57 16.63 -28.57
N PRO A 251 -4.17 15.76 -29.52
CA PRO A 251 -4.68 14.40 -29.59
C PRO A 251 -4.10 13.57 -28.44
N VAL A 252 -4.97 13.11 -27.55
CA VAL A 252 -4.64 12.22 -26.42
C VAL A 252 -5.02 10.81 -26.87
N ILE A 253 -4.05 9.92 -27.08
CA ILE A 253 -4.27 8.55 -27.61
C ILE A 253 -3.88 7.53 -26.55
N GLY A 254 -4.84 6.71 -26.12
CA GLY A 254 -4.62 5.60 -25.20
C GLY A 254 -3.72 4.52 -25.79
N GLY A 255 -2.85 3.96 -24.96
CA GLY A 255 -2.05 2.77 -25.28
C GLY A 255 -2.70 1.49 -24.78
N GLU A 256 -1.87 0.48 -24.51
CA GLU A 256 -2.28 -0.78 -23.89
C GLU A 256 -1.68 -0.90 -22.47
N GLN A 257 -2.38 -1.63 -21.60
CA GLN A 257 -1.94 -1.95 -20.24
C GLN A 257 -1.81 -3.48 -20.10
N GLU A 258 -0.62 -3.92 -19.68
CA GLU A 258 -0.38 -5.33 -19.36
C GLU A 258 -0.80 -5.61 -17.90
N VAL A 259 -1.60 -6.64 -17.73
CA VAL A 259 -1.97 -7.21 -16.44
C VAL A 259 -1.30 -8.56 -16.31
N ARG A 260 -0.54 -8.73 -15.22
CA ARG A 260 0.23 -9.95 -14.96
C ARG A 260 -0.17 -10.55 -13.61
N ALA A 261 -0.30 -11.86 -13.58
CA ALA A 261 -0.51 -12.64 -12.36
C ALA A 261 0.42 -13.85 -12.34
N SER A 262 0.96 -14.20 -11.17
CA SER A 262 1.74 -15.43 -10.99
C SER A 262 1.14 -16.30 -9.89
N VAL A 263 1.15 -17.60 -10.12
CA VAL A 263 0.62 -18.62 -9.20
C VAL A 263 1.66 -19.72 -9.05
N THR A 264 2.01 -20.04 -7.81
CA THR A 264 2.84 -21.19 -7.47
C THR A 264 1.98 -22.26 -6.82
N LEU A 265 2.06 -23.47 -7.35
CA LEU A 265 1.38 -24.65 -6.81
C LEU A 265 2.42 -25.59 -6.22
N GLN A 266 2.10 -26.16 -5.06
CA GLN A 266 2.80 -27.32 -4.51
C GLN A 266 1.88 -28.52 -4.61
N ILE A 267 2.33 -29.56 -5.29
CA ILE A 267 1.53 -30.72 -5.68
C ILE A 267 2.18 -31.98 -5.12
N ARG A 268 1.40 -32.84 -4.47
CA ARG A 268 1.87 -34.14 -3.99
C ARG A 268 1.85 -35.17 -5.13
N TYR A 269 2.82 -36.09 -5.15
CA TYR A 269 2.89 -37.21 -6.10
C TYR A 269 3.30 -38.53 -5.41
#